data_AF-A0AAV5Q5Z2-F1
#
_entry.id   AF-A0AAV5Q5Z2-F1
#
_cell.length_a   1.000
_cell.length_b   1.000
_cell.length_c   1.000
_cell.angle_alpha   90.00
_cell.angle_beta   90.00
_cell.angle_gamma   90.00
#
_symmetry.space_group_name_H-M   'P 1'
#
loop_
_entity.id
_entity.type
_entity.pdbx_description
1 polymer ?
#
loop_
_entity_poly.entity_id
_entity_poly.type
_entity_poly.pdbx_seq_one_letter_code
_entity_poly.pdbx_strand_id
1 'polypeptide(L)' 'MAHTQHWQNKEPRYFTKNGHADMNPNQVKKDGFGKGNWGKPGDEIDDLINSGEIDAGIWKGRRGSNSNKNEERMNV' A
#
# COMPACT_ATOMS: atom_id res chain seq x y z
N MET A 1 -7.99 -18.70 -45.83
CA MET A 1 -9.36 -18.40 -45.36
C MET A 1 -9.34 -16.99 -44.79
N ALA A 2 -10.11 -16.06 -45.34
CA ALA A 2 -10.14 -14.68 -44.86
C ALA A 2 -11.05 -14.57 -43.63
N HIS A 3 -10.54 -14.00 -42.54
CA HIS A 3 -11.36 -13.69 -41.36
C HIS A 3 -12.25 -12.49 -41.68
N THR A 4 -13.56 -12.69 -41.71
CA THR A 4 -14.52 -11.58 -41.74
C THR A 4 -14.52 -10.91 -40.37
N GLN A 5 -13.97 -9.69 -40.27
CA GLN A 5 -14.10 -8.91 -39.05
C GLN A 5 -15.54 -8.42 -38.95
N HIS A 6 -16.27 -8.97 -37.99
CA HIS A 6 -17.59 -8.49 -37.61
C HIS A 6 -17.47 -7.02 -37.20
N TRP A 7 -18.23 -6.15 -37.85
CA TRP A 7 -18.53 -4.80 -37.36
C TRP A 7 -19.20 -4.97 -36.00
N GLN A 8 -18.41 -4.95 -34.91
CA GLN A 8 -18.96 -4.64 -33.60
C GLN A 8 -19.09 -3.14 -33.55
N ASN A 9 -20.33 -2.66 -33.37
CA ASN A 9 -20.63 -1.28 -33.04
C ASN A 9 -19.64 -0.85 -31.95
N LYS A 10 -18.74 0.08 -32.29
CA LYS A 10 -17.64 0.46 -31.41
C LYS A 10 -18.23 1.20 -30.22
N GLU A 11 -18.38 0.47 -29.11
CA GLU A 11 -18.90 1.06 -27.90
C GLU A 11 -18.07 2.29 -27.48
N PRO A 12 -18.71 3.39 -27.06
CA PRO A 12 -18.01 4.57 -26.57
C PRO A 12 -17.11 4.21 -25.39
N ARG A 13 -15.79 4.37 -25.57
CA ARG A 13 -14.74 3.96 -24.61
C ARG A 13 -14.95 4.43 -23.16
N TYR A 14 -15.67 5.54 -22.96
CA TYR A 14 -15.80 6.22 -21.68
C TYR A 14 -17.19 6.09 -21.02
N PHE A 15 -18.19 5.56 -21.73
CA PHE A 15 -19.58 5.62 -21.25
C PHE A 15 -20.29 4.27 -21.20
N THR A 16 -19.67 3.18 -21.68
CA THR A 16 -20.34 1.86 -21.72
C THR A 16 -20.02 0.96 -20.55
N LYS A 17 -18.98 1.26 -19.76
CA LYS A 17 -18.56 0.42 -18.64
C LYS A 17 -18.76 1.17 -17.33
N ASN A 18 -19.87 0.86 -16.67
CA ASN A 18 -20.09 1.28 -15.29
C ASN A 18 -19.42 0.25 -14.37
N GLY A 19 -18.83 0.71 -13.26
CA GLY A 19 -18.34 -0.17 -12.20
C GLY A 19 -19.48 -0.94 -11.53
N HIS A 20 -19.14 -1.84 -10.61
CA HIS A 20 -20.15 -2.46 -9.74
C HIS A 20 -20.94 -1.38 -9.00
N ALA A 21 -22.26 -1.57 -8.84
CA ALA A 21 -23.14 -0.60 -8.18
C ALA A 21 -22.69 -0.26 -6.75
N ASP A 22 -22.05 -1.21 -6.06
CA ASP A 22 -21.58 -1.06 -4.68
C ASP A 22 -20.15 -0.51 -4.58
N MET A 23 -19.52 -0.13 -5.69
CA MET A 23 -18.18 0.46 -5.68
C MET A 23 -18.26 1.97 -5.48
N ASN A 24 -17.50 2.49 -4.51
CA ASN A 24 -17.40 3.92 -4.29
C ASN A 24 -16.73 4.59 -5.51
N PRO A 25 -17.39 5.54 -6.20
CA PRO A 25 -16.84 6.21 -7.38
C PRO A 25 -15.58 7.03 -7.07
N ASN A 26 -15.36 7.40 -5.81
CA ASN A 26 -14.21 8.16 -5.34
C ASN A 26 -13.07 7.27 -4.85
N GLN A 27 -13.18 5.94 -4.94
CA GLN A 27 -12.11 5.05 -4.49
C GLN A 27 -10.90 5.12 -5.42
N VAL A 28 -9.71 5.23 -4.81
CA VAL A 28 -8.44 5.17 -5.54
C VAL A 28 -8.19 3.73 -6.01
N LYS A 29 -7.75 3.57 -7.26
CA LYS A 29 -7.46 2.25 -7.84
C LYS A 29 -6.42 1.50 -7.01
N LYS A 30 -6.75 0.26 -6.59
CA LYS A 30 -5.90 -0.58 -5.74
C LYS A 30 -5.44 0.14 -4.46
N ASP A 31 -6.24 1.07 -3.97
CA ASP A 31 -5.97 1.92 -2.80
C ASP A 31 -4.64 2.69 -2.87
N GLY A 32 -4.14 3.00 -4.07
CA GLY A 32 -2.87 3.72 -4.24
C GLY A 32 -1.65 2.82 -4.49
N PHE A 33 -1.80 1.49 -4.48
CA PHE A 33 -0.70 0.58 -4.80
C PHE A 33 -0.36 0.51 -6.30
N GLY A 34 0.92 0.25 -6.60
CA GLY A 34 1.41 -0.16 -7.92
C GLY A 34 2.14 0.92 -8.72
N LYS A 35 2.90 0.48 -9.74
CA LYS A 35 3.71 1.35 -10.60
C LYS A 35 2.84 2.35 -11.36
N GLY A 36 3.00 3.65 -11.06
CA GLY A 36 2.22 4.75 -11.63
C GLY A 36 1.22 5.39 -10.65
N ASN A 37 1.07 4.84 -9.46
CA ASN A 37 0.40 5.48 -8.33
C ASN A 37 1.44 6.06 -7.35
N TRP A 38 0.99 6.93 -6.44
CA TRP A 38 1.83 7.63 -5.46
C TRP A 38 2.11 6.83 -4.18
N GLY A 39 1.57 5.62 -4.03
CA GLY A 39 1.67 4.82 -2.80
C GLY A 39 0.47 5.00 -1.87
N LYS A 40 0.53 4.34 -0.70
CA LYS A 40 -0.46 4.51 0.36
C LYS A 40 -0.03 5.57 1.37
N PRO A 41 -1.00 6.22 2.04
CA PRO A 41 -0.69 6.99 3.23
C PRO A 41 0.01 6.08 4.26
N GLY A 42 1.23 6.43 4.64
CA GLY A 42 2.10 5.68 5.53
C GLY A 42 3.29 5.01 4.83
N ASP A 43 3.22 4.72 3.53
CA ASP A 43 4.36 4.18 2.77
C ASP A 43 5.50 5.22 2.68
N GLU A 44 5.18 6.51 2.79
CA GLU A 44 6.16 7.60 2.75
C GLU A 44 7.13 7.55 3.94
N ILE A 45 6.75 6.93 5.06
CA ILE A 45 7.62 6.79 6.23
C ILE A 45 8.83 5.91 5.89
N ASP A 46 8.61 4.83 5.14
CA ASP A 46 9.69 3.94 4.73
C ASP A 46 10.64 4.65 3.76
N ASP A 47 10.10 5.47 2.84
CA ASP A 47 10.91 6.29 1.94
C ASP A 47 11.74 7.34 2.70
N LEU A 48 11.18 7.99 3.73
CA LEU A 48 11.87 8.95 4.59
C LEU A 48 12.94 8.31 5.49
N ILE A 49 12.72 7.06 5.90
CA ILE A 49 13.73 6.26 6.60
C ILE A 49 14.86 5.89 5.64
N ASN A 50 14.52 5.46 4.42
CA ASN A 50 15.50 5.05 3.41
C ASN A 50 16.33 6.23 2.89
N SER A 51 15.74 7.43 2.80
CA SER A 51 16.46 8.66 2.44
C SER A 51 17.37 9.17 3.56
N GLY A 52 17.21 8.66 4.79
CA GLY A 52 17.94 9.11 5.97
C GLY A 52 17.46 10.43 6.54
N GLU A 53 16.33 10.96 6.06
CA GLU A 53 15.71 12.17 6.63
C GLU A 53 15.09 11.90 8.02
N ILE A 54 14.65 10.66 8.26
CA ILE A 54 14.08 10.24 9.55
C ILE A 54 14.87 9.03 10.08
N ASP A 55 15.29 9.10 11.36
CA ASP A 55 15.87 7.96 12.04
C ASP A 55 14.79 6.90 12.34
N ALA A 56 15.00 5.68 11.82
CA ALA A 56 14.18 4.50 12.12
C ALA A 56 14.09 4.19 13.63
N GLY A 57 15.01 4.74 14.44
CA GLY A 57 15.01 4.66 15.89
C GLY A 57 13.87 5.39 16.60
N ILE A 58 13.23 6.39 15.96
CA ILE A 58 12.13 7.17 16.56
C ILE A 58 10.89 6.29 16.81
N TRP A 59 10.61 5.34 15.91
CA TRP A 59 9.44 4.47 15.97
C TRP A 59 9.70 3.10 16.62
N LYS A 60 10.98 2.74 16.81
CA LYS A 60 11.35 1.55 17.57
C LYS A 60 11.16 1.85 19.05
N GLY A 61 9.99 1.44 19.59
CA GLY A 61 9.72 1.46 21.01
C GLY A 61 10.94 1.00 21.79
N ARG A 62 11.45 1.86 22.68
CA ARG A 62 12.65 1.60 23.48
C ARG A 62 12.51 0.20 24.06
N ARG A 63 13.37 -0.73 23.63
CA ARG A 63 13.42 -2.07 24.20
C ARG A 63 13.77 -1.88 25.67
N GLY A 64 12.77 -1.99 26.56
CA GLY A 64 12.97 -1.89 28.00
C GLY A 64 14.10 -2.83 28.38
N SER A 65 15.16 -2.27 28.96
CA SER A 65 16.31 -3.02 29.46
C SER A 65 15.82 -4.08 30.43
N ASN A 66 16.35 -5.29 30.27
CA ASN A 66 15.96 -6.53 30.92
C ASN A 66 16.31 -6.59 32.43
N SER A 67 16.29 -5.47 33.15
CA SER A 67 16.81 -5.37 34.54
C SER A 67 16.10 -6.35 35.49
N ASN A 68 14.81 -6.62 35.28
CA ASN A 68 14.07 -7.52 36.17
C ASN A 68 14.47 -9.00 36.04
N LYS A 69 14.99 -9.45 34.89
CA LYS A 69 15.36 -10.88 34.71
C LYS A 69 16.69 -11.24 35.36
N ASN A 70 17.52 -10.25 35.70
CA ASN A 70 18.81 -10.50 36.31
C ASN A 70 18.71 -10.66 37.84
N GLU A 71 17.67 -10.08 38.46
CA GLU A 71 17.41 -10.23 39.90
C GLU A 71 16.99 -11.66 40.27
N GLU A 72 16.15 -12.30 39.45
CA GLU A 72 15.74 -13.70 39.65
C GLU A 72 16.90 -14.70 39.51
N ARG A 73 17.92 -14.36 38.72
CA ARG A 73 19.10 -15.22 38.48
C ARG A 73 20.16 -15.11 39.57
N MET A 74 20.13 -14.06 40.37
CA MET A 74 21.07 -13.83 41.49
C MET A 74 20.51 -14.33 42.83
N ASN A 75 19.27 -14.83 42.86
CA ASN A 75 18.61 -15.42 44.03
C ASN A 75 18.67 -16.97 44.06
N VAL A 76 19.66 -17.59 43.41
CA VAL A 76 19.95 -19.03 43.49
C VAL A 76 21.23 -19.27 44.27
#